data_AF-A0A919WF03-F1
#
_entry.id   AF-A0A919WF03-F1
#
_cell.length_a   1.000
_cell.length_b   1.000
_cell.length_c   1.000
_cell.angle_alpha   90.00
_cell.angle_beta   90.00
_cell.angle_gamma   90.00
#
_symmetry.space_group_name_H-M   'P 1'
#
loop_
_entity.id
_entity.type
_entity.pdbx_description
1 polymer ?
#
loop_
_entity_poly.entity_id
_entity_poly.type
_entity_poly.pdbx_seq_one_letter_code
_entity_poly.pdbx_strand_id
1 'polypeptide(L)' 'MNTYDACKKLIANGRYGTKDDMLLKLDIFLLGDRITQGQYNELIAALNTDA' A
#
# COMPACT_ATOMS: atom_id res chain seq x y z
N MET A 1 5.58 8.73 11.64
CA MET A 1 5.14 8.53 10.24
C MET A 1 4.60 7.11 10.16
N ASN A 2 3.31 6.93 9.86
CA ASN A 2 2.69 5.59 9.82
C ASN A 2 2.97 4.89 8.49
N THR A 3 2.95 3.56 8.53
CA THR A 3 3.14 2.71 7.34
C THR A 3 2.18 3.07 6.22
N TYR A 4 0.92 3.40 6.56
CA TYR A 4 -0.11 3.84 5.61
C TYR A 4 0.31 5.10 4.83
N ASP A 5 0.76 6.17 5.51
CA ASP A 5 1.20 7.40 4.84
C ASP A 5 2.40 7.16 3.93
N ALA A 6 3.31 6.26 4.32
CA ALA A 6 4.45 5.89 3.50
C ALA A 6 4.01 5.15 2.23
N CYS A 7 3.12 4.16 2.36
CA CYS A 7 2.55 3.45 1.22
C CYS A 7 1.78 4.39 0.29
N LYS A 8 0.95 5.28 0.84
CA LYS A 8 0.17 6.26 0.07
C LYS A 8 1.08 7.20 -0.71
N LYS A 9 2.15 7.70 -0.09
CA LYS A 9 3.18 8.51 -0.79
C LYS A 9 3.91 7.72 -1.86
N LEU A 10 4.23 6.44 -1.63
CA LEU A 10 4.91 5.61 -2.63
C LEU A 10 4.03 5.38 -3.86
N ILE A 11 2.74 5.09 -3.65
CA ILE A 11 1.74 4.93 -4.71
C ILE A 11 1.57 6.24 -5.49
N ALA A 12 1.35 7.36 -4.79
CA ALA A 12 1.20 8.66 -5.41
C ALA A 12 2.44 9.14 -6.20
N ASN A 13 3.65 8.72 -5.79
CA ASN A 13 4.88 9.04 -6.51
C ASN A 13 5.24 8.02 -7.60
N GLY A 14 4.43 6.98 -7.83
CA GLY A 14 4.76 5.92 -8.79
C GLY A 14 6.04 5.14 -8.44
N ARG A 15 6.51 5.24 -7.19
CA ARG A 15 7.81 4.69 -6.75
C ARG A 15 7.69 3.28 -6.17
N TYR A 16 6.55 2.65 -6.43
CA TYR A 16 6.29 1.25 -6.15
C TYR A 16 6.71 0.47 -7.40
N GLY A 17 7.86 -0.21 -7.37
CA GLY A 17 8.51 -0.75 -8.58
C GLY A 17 7.57 -1.55 -9.49
N THR A 18 6.80 -2.47 -8.91
CA THR A 18 5.69 -3.19 -9.56
C THR A 18 4.51 -3.27 -8.61
N LYS A 19 3.29 -3.43 -9.15
CA LYS A 19 2.07 -3.62 -8.33
C LYS A 19 2.22 -4.81 -7.39
N ASP A 20 2.76 -5.93 -7.87
CA ASP A 20 2.99 -7.14 -7.06
C ASP A 20 3.92 -6.91 -5.87
N ASP A 21 5.03 -6.19 -6.07
CA ASP A 21 5.97 -5.89 -4.97
C ASP A 21 5.31 -5.01 -3.89
N MET A 22 4.43 -4.12 -4.32
CA MET A 22 3.67 -3.27 -3.42
C MET A 22 2.57 -4.04 -2.68
N LEU A 23 1.85 -4.93 -3.37
CA LEU A 23 0.86 -5.82 -2.77
C LEU A 23 1.51 -6.73 -1.71
N LEU A 24 2.66 -7.33 -2.03
CA LEU A 24 3.41 -8.18 -1.10
C LEU A 24 3.79 -7.40 0.18
N LYS A 25 4.26 -6.16 0.04
CA LYS A 25 4.55 -5.29 1.18
C LYS A 25 3.31 -4.99 2.01
N LEU A 26 2.20 -4.66 1.35
CA LEU A 26 0.92 -4.40 2.02
C LEU A 26 0.43 -5.62 2.80
N ASP A 27 0.56 -6.83 2.24
CA ASP A 27 0.20 -8.08 2.92
C ASP A 27 1.06 -8.32 4.16
N ILE A 28 2.37 -8.11 4.07
CA ILE A 28 3.28 -8.23 5.22
C ILE A 28 2.92 -7.20 6.30
N PHE A 29 2.55 -5.98 5.93
CA PHE A 29 2.13 -4.96 6.89
C PHE A 29 0.79 -5.25 7.55
N LEU A 30 -0.14 -5.86 6.80
CA LEU A 30 -1.42 -6.30 7.34
C LEU A 30 -1.24 -7.49 8.29
N LEU A 31 -0.44 -8.48 7.91
CA LEU A 31 -0.08 -9.63 8.74
C LEU A 31 0.67 -9.21 10.01
N GLY A 32 1.47 -8.14 9.92
CA GLY A 32 2.19 -7.57 11.05
C GLY A 32 1.39 -6.60 11.91
N ASP A 33 0.07 -6.48 11.71
CA ASP A 33 -0.83 -5.55 12.41
C ASP A 33 -0.36 -4.08 12.36
N ARG A 34 0.41 -3.71 11.32
CA ARG A 34 0.95 -2.35 11.13
C ARG A 34 0.00 -1.42 10.40
N ILE A 35 -0.95 -2.00 9.67
CA ILE A 35 -2.04 -1.31 8.99
C ILE A 35 -3.32 -2.11 9.22
N THR A 36 -4.46 -1.43 9.22
CA THR A 36 -5.75 -2.11 9.31
C THR A 36 -6.22 -2.59 7.95
N GLN A 37 -7.16 -3.53 7.94
CA GLN A 37 -7.77 -4.04 6.71
C GLN A 37 -8.43 -2.93 5.86
N GLY A 38 -8.99 -1.91 6.51
CA GLY A 38 -9.52 -0.72 5.83
C GLY A 38 -8.44 0.09 5.11
N GLN A 39 -7.31 0.33 5.79
CA GLN A 39 -6.15 1.02 5.21
C GLN A 39 -5.55 0.24 4.04
N TYR A 40 -5.47 -1.08 4.17
CA TYR A 40 -5.02 -1.97 3.10
C TYR A 40 -5.92 -1.85 1.85
N ASN A 41 -7.24 -1.93 2.03
CA ASN A 41 -8.19 -1.80 0.92
C ASN A 41 -8.10 -0.43 0.24
N GLU A 42 -7.94 0.65 1.00
CA GLU A 42 -7.72 1.99 0.41
C GLU A 42 -6.43 2.07 -0.42
N LEU A 43 -5.34 1.48 0.08
CA LEU A 43 -4.06 1.48 -0.63
C LEU A 43 -4.14 0.65 -1.93
N ILE A 44 -4.82 -0.50 -1.91
CA ILE A 44 -5.08 -1.28 -3.13
C ILE A 44 -6.00 -0.53 -4.10
N ALA A 45 -7.05 0.12 -3.60
CA ALA A 45 -7.94 0.91 -4.44
C ALA A 45 -7.19 2.06 -5.12
N ALA A 46 -6.29 2.74 -4.41
CA ALA A 46 -5.40 3.76 -4.98
C ALA A 46 -4.47 3.16 -6.05
N LEU A 47 -3.84 2.01 -5.76
CA LEU A 47 -2.96 1.31 -6.70
C LEU A 47 -3.69 0.88 -7.99
N ASN A 48 -4.97 0.52 -7.89
CA ASN A 48 -5.78 0.10 -9.03
C ASN A 48 -6.44 1.25 -9.79
N THR A 49 -6.61 2.41 -9.17
CA THR A 49 -7.21 3.61 -9.79
C THR A 49 -6.26 4.32 -10.77
N ASP A 50 -4.94 4.23 -10.56
CA ASP A 50 -3.93 4.79 -11.47
C ASP A 50 -3.64 3.89 -12.70
N ALA A 51 -4.62 3.10 -13.16
CA ALA A 51 -4.53 2.24 -14.36
C ALA A 51 -5.42 2.73 -15.50
#